data_AF-A0A3B8VCP9-F1
#
_entry.id   AF-A0A3B8VCP9-F1
#
_cell.length_a   1.000
_cell.length_b   1.000
_cell.length_c   1.000
_cell.angle_alpha   90.00
_cell.angle_beta   90.00
_cell.angle_gamma   90.00
#
_symmetry.space_group_name_H-M   'P 1'
#
loop_
_entity.id
_entity.type
_entity.pdbx_description
1 polymer ?
#
loop_
_entity_poly.entity_id
_entity_poly.type
_entity_poly.pdbx_seq_one_letter_code
_entity_poly.pdbx_strand_id
1 'polypeptide(L)'
;SQGHVDVDFTQQIHVRIHRGLFDTFNPVETGFHYVFHDAFSPGVNAELWTPEIFKQIYDWCDNGATLTTYCAATKARNAMKEAGWVVTKAPGALGKREMSVAKKIV
;
A
#
# COMPACT_ATOMS: atom_id res chain seq x y z
N SER A 1 -6.24 10.25 19.96
CA SER A 1 -6.67 11.37 19.10
C SER A 1 -6.15 11.10 17.70
N GLN A 2 -6.97 11.37 16.67
CA GLN A 2 -6.49 11.35 15.28
C GLN A 2 -5.47 12.49 15.08
N GLY A 3 -4.45 12.24 14.25
CA GLY A 3 -3.43 13.23 13.92
C GLY A 3 -2.15 12.59 13.38
N HIS A 4 -1.17 13.41 13.03
CA HIS A 4 0.17 12.95 12.65
C HIS A 4 1.24 13.41 13.66
N VAL A 5 2.37 12.73 13.63
CA VAL A 5 3.59 13.11 14.33
C VAL A 5 4.70 13.11 13.30
N ASP A 6 5.41 14.23 13.18
CA ASP A 6 6.58 14.36 12.32
C ASP A 6 7.84 14.12 13.15
N VAL A 7 8.74 13.29 12.62
CA VAL A 7 10.02 12.91 13.22
C VAL A 7 11.12 13.09 12.19
N ASP A 8 11.98 14.06 12.44
CA ASP A 8 13.16 14.30 11.62
C ASP A 8 14.36 13.56 12.24
N PHE A 9 14.81 12.51 11.58
CA PHE A 9 15.99 11.75 12.04
C PHE A 9 17.29 12.42 11.57
N THR A 10 17.26 12.99 10.37
CA THR A 10 18.37 13.76 9.76
C THR A 10 17.80 14.83 8.83
N GLN A 11 18.65 15.65 8.20
CA GLN A 11 18.23 16.61 7.15
C GLN A 11 17.68 15.94 5.87
N GLN A 12 17.81 14.62 5.72
CA GLN A 12 17.39 13.88 4.54
C GLN A 12 16.27 12.87 4.83
N ILE A 13 16.02 12.58 6.11
CA ILE A 13 15.07 11.55 6.54
C ILE A 13 14.01 12.18 7.42
N HIS A 14 12.86 12.39 6.80
CA HIS A 14 11.63 12.89 7.42
C HIS A 14 10.63 11.74 7.49
N VAL A 15 10.09 11.48 8.68
CA VAL A 15 9.08 10.44 8.89
C VAL A 15 7.83 11.07 9.45
N ARG A 16 6.72 10.93 8.73
CA ARG A 16 5.39 11.32 9.18
C ARG A 16 4.61 10.07 9.59
N ILE A 17 4.20 10.02 10.85
CA ILE A 17 3.43 8.91 11.42
C ILE A 17 1.99 9.36 11.61
N HIS A 18 1.06 8.78 10.84
CA HIS A 18 -0.37 9.00 11.02
C HIS A 18 -0.95 7.99 12.01
N ARG A 19 -1.69 8.48 13.01
CA ARG A 19 -2.34 7.64 14.03
C ARG A 19 -3.85 7.73 13.84
N GLY A 20 -4.46 6.64 13.39
CA GLY A 20 -5.88 6.57 13.12
C GLY A 20 -6.25 5.33 12.32
N LEU A 21 -7.53 5.22 11.99
CA LEU A 21 -8.02 4.21 11.07
C LEU A 21 -7.72 4.63 9.63
N PHE A 22 -7.45 3.64 8.78
CA PHE A 22 -7.09 3.90 7.38
C PHE A 22 -8.25 4.51 6.59
N ASP A 23 -9.50 4.14 6.88
CA ASP A 23 -10.70 4.69 6.21
C ASP A 23 -10.89 6.21 6.43
N THR A 24 -10.32 6.74 7.52
CA THR A 24 -10.29 8.18 7.82
C THR A 24 -8.98 8.85 7.42
N PHE A 25 -8.02 8.10 6.88
CA PHE A 25 -6.73 8.63 6.50
C PHE A 25 -6.83 9.39 5.17
N ASN A 26 -6.46 10.66 5.21
CA ASN A 26 -6.27 11.48 4.02
C ASN A 26 -4.90 12.17 4.14
N PRO A 27 -3.93 11.83 3.27
CA PRO A 27 -2.61 12.42 3.37
C PRO A 27 -2.63 13.90 2.96
N VAL A 28 -1.82 14.71 3.62
CA VAL A 28 -1.62 16.12 3.24
C VAL A 28 -0.76 16.22 1.96
N GLU A 29 0.11 15.24 1.75
CA GLU A 29 1.02 15.15 0.60
C GLU A 29 0.71 13.88 -0.21
N THR A 30 0.63 14.02 -1.52
CA THR A 30 0.48 12.92 -2.48
C THR A 30 1.71 12.84 -3.38
N GLY A 31 1.75 11.89 -4.32
CA GLY A 31 2.91 11.64 -5.16
C GLY A 31 3.83 10.56 -4.60
N PHE A 32 3.26 9.56 -3.92
CA PHE A 32 4.05 8.45 -3.42
C PHE A 32 4.61 7.61 -4.56
N HIS A 33 5.92 7.34 -4.50
CA HIS A 33 6.63 6.53 -5.48
C HIS A 33 6.66 5.04 -5.10
N TYR A 34 6.64 4.76 -3.79
CA TYR A 34 6.69 3.40 -3.25
C TYR A 34 5.69 3.25 -2.13
N VAL A 35 4.96 2.13 -2.14
CA VAL A 35 3.99 1.77 -1.09
C VAL A 35 4.32 0.39 -0.56
N PHE A 36 4.50 0.30 0.75
CA PHE A 36 4.60 -0.97 1.47
C PHE A 36 3.25 -1.28 2.11
N HIS A 37 2.46 -2.14 1.48
CA HIS A 37 1.16 -2.53 2.01
C HIS A 37 1.33 -3.77 2.91
N ASP A 38 1.50 -3.50 4.20
CA ASP A 38 1.76 -4.50 5.24
C ASP A 38 0.66 -4.51 6.31
N ALA A 39 -0.56 -4.80 5.87
CA ALA A 39 -1.69 -5.05 6.75
C ALA A 39 -1.72 -6.51 7.24
N PHE A 40 -2.48 -6.78 8.30
CA PHE A 40 -2.83 -8.15 8.65
C PHE A 40 -3.52 -8.87 7.48
N SER A 41 -3.37 -10.19 7.42
CA SER A 41 -3.83 -10.98 6.27
C SER A 41 -5.31 -10.75 5.93
N PRO A 42 -5.74 -10.99 4.68
CA PRO A 42 -7.15 -10.81 4.29
C PRO A 42 -8.17 -11.60 5.11
N GLY A 43 -7.75 -12.69 5.79
CA GLY A 43 -8.63 -13.45 6.69
C GLY A 43 -8.81 -12.80 8.07
N VAL A 44 -7.89 -11.91 8.46
CA VAL A 44 -7.92 -11.20 9.75
C VAL A 44 -8.50 -9.79 9.58
N ASN A 45 -8.15 -9.10 8.48
CA ASN A 45 -8.42 -7.68 8.32
C ASN A 45 -8.89 -7.37 6.89
N ALA A 46 -9.98 -8.02 6.46
CA ALA A 46 -10.47 -8.04 5.08
C ALA A 46 -10.77 -6.65 4.49
N GLU A 47 -11.17 -5.70 5.33
CA GLU A 47 -11.54 -4.34 4.96
C GLU A 47 -10.35 -3.53 4.40
N LEU A 48 -9.11 -3.92 4.67
CA LEU A 48 -7.92 -3.28 4.10
C LEU A 48 -7.51 -3.85 2.74
N TRP A 49 -8.22 -4.85 2.23
CA TRP A 49 -7.90 -5.56 0.99
C TRP A 49 -8.96 -5.40 -0.09
N THR A 50 -9.77 -4.34 -0.02
CA THR A 50 -10.85 -4.07 -0.98
C THR A 50 -10.35 -3.22 -2.16
N PRO A 51 -11.04 -3.27 -3.32
CA PRO A 51 -10.73 -2.39 -4.44
C PRO A 51 -10.71 -0.90 -4.06
N GLU A 52 -11.61 -0.48 -3.18
CA GLU A 52 -11.74 0.92 -2.73
C GLU A 52 -10.51 1.38 -1.96
N ILE A 53 -9.95 0.53 -1.11
CA ILE A 53 -8.70 0.82 -0.40
C ILE A 53 -7.53 0.92 -1.37
N PHE A 54 -7.40 -0.04 -2.29
CA PHE A 54 -6.33 0.00 -3.28
C PHE A 54 -6.47 1.17 -4.26
N LYS A 55 -7.71 1.65 -4.51
CA LYS A 55 -7.98 2.82 -5.33
C LYS A 55 -7.57 4.12 -4.64
N GLN A 56 -7.86 4.26 -3.35
CA GLN A 56 -7.37 5.41 -2.56
C GLN A 56 -5.84 5.48 -2.59
N ILE A 57 -5.17 4.36 -2.35
CA ILE A 57 -3.70 4.29 -2.44
C ILE A 57 -3.21 4.64 -3.85
N TYR A 58 -3.87 4.11 -4.90
CA TYR A 58 -3.53 4.41 -6.29
C TYR A 58 -3.60 5.92 -6.59
N ASP A 59 -4.61 6.60 -6.04
CA ASP A 59 -4.86 8.03 -6.26
C ASP A 59 -3.84 8.91 -5.55
N TRP A 60 -3.28 8.45 -4.44
CA TRP A 60 -2.20 9.16 -3.74
C TRP A 60 -0.82 8.95 -4.36
N CYS A 61 -0.67 8.02 -5.31
CA CYS A 61 0.61 7.67 -5.92
C CYS A 61 0.86 8.40 -7.25
N ASP A 62 2.13 8.64 -7.57
CA ASP A 62 2.54 9.14 -8.88
C ASP A 62 2.56 8.03 -9.95
N ASN A 63 2.57 8.44 -11.22
CA ASN A 63 2.79 7.50 -12.32
C ASN A 63 4.15 6.81 -12.17
N GLY A 64 4.19 5.49 -12.39
CA GLY A 64 5.37 4.67 -12.17
C GLY A 64 5.54 4.17 -10.73
N ALA A 65 4.65 4.56 -9.80
CA ALA A 65 4.71 4.09 -8.42
C ALA A 65 4.60 2.57 -8.30
N THR A 66 5.27 2.02 -7.30
CA THR A 66 5.30 0.57 -7.02
C THR A 66 4.72 0.29 -5.64
N LEU A 67 3.70 -0.57 -5.59
CA LEU A 67 3.18 -1.16 -4.36
C LEU A 67 3.73 -2.58 -4.20
N THR A 68 4.16 -2.93 -3.00
CA THR A 68 4.53 -4.31 -2.64
C THR A 68 3.76 -4.78 -1.42
N THR A 69 3.49 -6.09 -1.37
CA THR A 69 2.90 -6.74 -0.20
C THR A 69 3.32 -8.20 -0.13
N TYR A 70 3.46 -8.73 1.08
CA TYR A 70 3.71 -10.16 1.28
C TYR A 70 2.53 -11.02 0.82
N CYS A 71 1.33 -10.44 0.69
CA CYS A 71 0.11 -11.17 0.40
C CYS A 71 0.07 -11.70 -1.05
N ALA A 72 -0.10 -13.02 -1.18
CA ALA A 72 -0.25 -13.70 -2.46
C ALA A 72 -1.68 -14.22 -2.70
N ALA A 73 -2.67 -13.72 -1.96
CA ALA A 73 -4.06 -14.12 -2.14
C ALA A 73 -4.60 -13.60 -3.48
N THR A 74 -5.33 -14.44 -4.22
CA THR A 74 -5.94 -14.05 -5.49
C THR A 74 -6.94 -12.90 -5.31
N LYS A 75 -7.72 -12.91 -4.21
CA LYS A 75 -8.67 -11.82 -3.90
C LYS A 75 -7.97 -10.46 -3.79
N ALA A 76 -6.84 -10.39 -3.08
CA ALA A 76 -6.05 -9.17 -2.96
C ALA A 76 -5.49 -8.71 -4.32
N ARG A 77 -5.00 -9.65 -5.14
CA ARG A 77 -4.52 -9.32 -6.50
C ARG A 77 -5.64 -8.81 -7.40
N ASN A 78 -6.83 -9.38 -7.31
CA ASN A 78 -7.98 -8.91 -8.09
C ASN A 78 -8.41 -7.52 -7.64
N ALA A 79 -8.48 -7.27 -6.33
CA ALA A 79 -8.79 -5.94 -5.80
C ALA A 79 -7.78 -4.87 -6.26
N MET A 80 -6.48 -5.18 -6.27
CA MET A 80 -5.46 -4.29 -6.84
C MET A 80 -5.68 -4.03 -8.33
N LYS A 81 -6.00 -5.07 -9.12
CA LYS A 81 -6.29 -4.91 -10.56
C LYS A 81 -7.53 -4.06 -10.82
N GLU A 82 -8.60 -4.27 -10.06
CA GLU A 82 -9.84 -3.48 -10.14
C GLU A 82 -9.60 -2.01 -9.81
N ALA A 83 -8.66 -1.73 -8.89
CA ALA A 83 -8.22 -0.37 -8.56
C ALA A 83 -7.29 0.27 -9.62
N GLY A 84 -6.94 -0.43 -10.71
CA GLY A 84 -6.11 0.09 -11.80
C GLY A 84 -4.62 -0.28 -11.69
N TRP A 85 -4.21 -1.06 -10.70
CA TRP A 85 -2.82 -1.51 -10.59
C TRP A 85 -2.50 -2.65 -11.57
N VAL A 86 -1.31 -2.60 -12.16
CA VAL A 86 -0.75 -3.71 -12.94
C VAL A 86 0.00 -4.66 -12.01
N VAL A 87 -0.62 -5.79 -11.69
CA VAL A 87 -0.14 -6.75 -10.69
C VAL A 87 0.71 -7.85 -11.32
N THR A 88 1.90 -8.07 -10.77
CA THR A 88 2.80 -9.18 -11.12
C THR A 88 3.12 -10.02 -9.88
N LYS A 89 3.34 -11.32 -10.09
CA LYS A 89 3.82 -12.22 -9.04
C LYS A 89 5.33 -12.10 -8.90
N ALA A 90 5.83 -12.00 -7.68
CA ALA A 90 7.26 -12.07 -7.41
C ALA A 90 7.58 -13.26 -6.49
N PRO A 91 8.82 -13.80 -6.52
CA PRO A 91 9.26 -14.81 -5.57
C PRO A 91 9.08 -14.29 -4.14
N GLY A 92 8.53 -15.11 -3.25
CA GLY A 92 8.40 -14.72 -1.85
C GLY A 92 9.76 -14.70 -1.14
N ALA A 93 9.91 -13.80 -0.17
CA ALA A 93 11.10 -13.75 0.68
C ALA A 93 11.21 -14.99 1.59
N LEU A 94 12.44 -15.38 1.94
CA LEU A 94 12.75 -16.40 2.96
C LEU A 94 12.02 -17.74 2.79
N GLY A 95 11.89 -18.23 1.56
CA GLY A 95 11.28 -19.53 1.25
C GLY A 95 9.76 -19.52 1.09
N LYS A 96 9.10 -18.35 1.20
CA LYS A 96 7.69 -18.22 0.79
C LYS A 96 7.57 -18.34 -0.72
N ARG A 97 6.50 -19.01 -1.20
CA ARG A 97 6.34 -19.29 -2.63
C ARG A 97 6.16 -18.05 -3.49
N GLU A 98 5.30 -17.12 -3.06
CA GLU A 98 4.93 -15.96 -3.87
C GLU A 98 4.66 -14.73 -2.99
N MET A 99 4.92 -13.55 -3.52
CA MET A 99 4.44 -12.24 -3.04
C MET A 99 3.86 -11.44 -4.21
N SER A 100 3.23 -10.30 -3.93
CA SER A 100 2.65 -9.45 -4.98
C SER A 100 3.40 -8.13 -5.10
N VAL A 101 3.66 -7.73 -6.35
CA VAL A 101 4.16 -6.41 -6.73
C VAL A 101 3.16 -5.81 -7.71
N ALA A 102 2.84 -4.54 -7.54
CA ALA A 102 1.87 -3.85 -8.38
C ALA A 102 2.42 -2.50 -8.83
N LYS A 103 2.22 -2.14 -10.10
CA LYS A 103 2.67 -0.86 -10.65
C LYS A 103 1.50 0.01 -11.10
N LYS A 104 1.58 1.31 -10.81
CA LYS A 104 0.75 2.34 -11.44
C LYS A 104 1.37 2.66 -12.80
N ILE A 105 0.76 2.13 -13.85
CA ILE A 105 1.12 2.47 -15.24
C ILE A 105 0.21 3.61 -15.68
N VAL A 106 0.79 4.50 -16.49
CA VAL A 106 0.22 5.75 -17.02
C VAL A 106 -1.22 5.60 -17.50
#